data_AF-A0A950J4A4-F1
#
_entry.id   AF-A0A950J4A4-F1
#
_cell.length_a   1.000
_cell.length_b   1.000
_cell.length_c   1.000
_cell.angle_alpha   90.00
_cell.angle_beta   90.00
_cell.angle_gamma   90.00
#
_symmetry.space_group_name_H-M   'P 1'
#
loop_
_entity.id
_entity.type
_entity.pdbx_description
1 polymer ?
#
loop_
_entity_poly.entity_id
_entity_poly.type
_entity_poly.pdbx_seq_one_letter_code
_entity_poly.pdbx_strand_id
1 'polypeptide(L)'
;MKRLHNRAALAAFVILSCVAAAPPERSVRTHHTISINGQTIPYTATAGTIVLRGARHEPTASVFYVAYTKEGAPADRRPVTFCYNGGPGSSTIWLHM
;
A
#
# COMPACT_ATOMS: atom_id res chain seq x y z
N MET A 1 -7.87 -67.24 -7.20
CA MET A 1 -7.61 -66.50 -8.46
C MET A 1 -8.86 -65.68 -8.76
N LYS A 2 -8.91 -64.35 -8.89
CA LYS A 2 -7.93 -63.26 -8.97
C LYS A 2 -8.53 -62.09 -8.18
N ARG A 3 -7.75 -61.50 -7.26
CA ARG A 3 -8.05 -60.19 -6.67
C ARG A 3 -7.92 -59.15 -7.78
N LEU A 4 -8.89 -58.25 -7.91
CA LEU A 4 -8.63 -56.94 -8.51
C LEU A 4 -9.39 -55.87 -7.70
N HIS A 5 -8.67 -55.28 -6.74
CA HIS A 5 -9.10 -54.11 -6.01
C HIS A 5 -8.83 -52.91 -6.92
N ASN A 6 -9.89 -52.28 -7.45
CA ASN A 6 -9.77 -51.03 -8.18
C ASN A 6 -9.62 -49.89 -7.15
N ARG A 7 -8.37 -49.59 -6.75
CA ARG A 7 -8.08 -48.43 -5.91
C ARG A 7 -8.11 -47.20 -6.80
N ALA A 8 -9.21 -46.45 -6.75
CA ALA A 8 -9.24 -45.08 -7.25
C ALA A 8 -8.12 -44.30 -6.54
N ALA A 9 -7.08 -43.94 -7.29
CA ALA A 9 -6.04 -43.04 -6.82
C ALA A 9 -6.65 -41.64 -6.75
N LEU A 10 -7.03 -41.21 -5.56
CA LEU A 10 -7.38 -39.82 -5.28
C LEU A 10 -6.08 -39.01 -5.32
N ALA A 11 -5.78 -38.42 -6.48
CA ALA A 11 -4.68 -37.49 -6.62
C ALA A 11 -5.02 -36.20 -5.86
N ALA A 12 -4.44 -36.02 -4.68
CA ALA A 12 -4.51 -34.77 -3.95
C ALA A 12 -3.68 -33.71 -4.72
N PHE A 13 -4.37 -32.85 -5.46
CA PHE A 13 -3.79 -31.65 -6.04
C PHE A 13 -3.52 -30.66 -4.91
N VAL A 14 -2.32 -30.72 -4.33
CA VAL A 14 -1.82 -29.64 -3.48
C VAL A 14 -1.41 -28.51 -4.42
N ILE A 15 -2.30 -27.56 -4.66
CA ILE A 15 -1.92 -26.27 -5.23
C ILE A 15 -1.09 -25.58 -4.16
N LEU A 16 0.23 -25.73 -4.24
CA LEU A 16 1.15 -24.90 -3.48
C LEU A 16 1.05 -23.50 -4.07
N SER A 17 0.11 -22.68 -3.59
CA SER A 17 0.06 -21.27 -3.97
C SER A 17 1.37 -20.65 -3.49
N CYS A 18 2.22 -20.24 -4.43
CA CYS A 18 3.27 -19.29 -4.16
C CYS A 18 2.61 -18.00 -3.66
N VAL A 19 2.51 -17.83 -2.34
CA VAL A 19 2.22 -16.51 -1.78
C VAL A 19 3.50 -15.72 -1.98
N ALA A 20 3.55 -14.90 -3.02
CA ALA A 20 4.65 -13.98 -3.21
C ALA A 20 4.76 -13.12 -1.93
N ALA A 21 5.92 -13.12 -1.29
CA ALA A 21 6.17 -12.27 -0.14
C ALA A 21 5.90 -10.81 -0.54
N ALA A 22 5.19 -10.06 0.28
CA ALA A 22 4.94 -8.65 -0.03
C ALA A 22 6.26 -7.91 -0.18
N PRO A 23 6.35 -6.99 -1.17
CA PRO A 23 7.51 -6.13 -1.30
C PRO A 23 7.70 -5.37 0.02
N PRO A 24 8.96 -5.16 0.46
CA PRO A 24 9.22 -4.39 1.66
C PRO A 24 8.71 -2.96 1.49
N GLU A 25 8.24 -2.37 2.58
CA GLU A 25 7.88 -0.95 2.61
C GLU A 25 9.12 -0.11 2.29
N ARG A 26 8.94 0.88 1.41
CA ARG A 26 9.99 1.82 1.04
C ARG A 26 9.40 3.21 0.99
N SER A 27 10.21 4.21 1.32
CA SER A 27 9.84 5.60 1.17
C SER A 27 11.03 6.46 0.75
N VAL A 28 10.76 7.48 -0.05
CA VAL A 28 11.70 8.56 -0.40
C VAL A 28 11.11 9.87 0.09
N ARG A 29 11.95 10.72 0.67
CA ARG A 29 11.57 12.05 1.17
C ARG A 29 12.34 13.14 0.44
N THR A 30 11.65 14.24 0.15
CA THR A 30 12.23 15.45 -0.43
C THR A 30 11.64 16.68 0.27
N HIS A 31 12.39 17.79 0.30
CA HIS A 31 12.01 19.02 0.99
C HIS A 31 11.79 20.14 -0.02
N HIS A 32 10.70 20.88 0.14
CA HIS A 32 10.24 21.88 -0.84
C HIS A 32 9.54 23.05 -0.14
N THR A 33 9.26 24.09 -0.92
CA THR A 33 8.44 25.23 -0.50
C THR A 33 7.34 25.49 -1.53
N ILE A 34 6.15 25.90 -1.07
CA ILE A 34 5.07 26.37 -1.95
C ILE A 34 4.51 27.71 -1.45
N SER A 35 4.11 28.58 -2.37
CA SER A 35 3.44 29.84 -2.05
C SER A 35 1.93 29.72 -2.21
N ILE A 36 1.17 29.88 -1.13
CA ILE A 36 -0.31 29.82 -1.12
C ILE A 36 -0.82 31.08 -0.42
N ASN A 37 -1.70 31.85 -1.08
CA ASN A 37 -2.27 33.09 -0.54
C ASN A 37 -1.21 34.08 0.01
N GLY A 38 -0.08 34.20 -0.69
CA GLY A 38 1.04 35.07 -0.29
C GLY A 38 1.90 34.55 0.88
N GLN A 39 1.62 33.35 1.40
CA GLN A 39 2.43 32.71 2.44
C GLN A 39 3.32 31.61 1.84
N THR A 40 4.62 31.65 2.16
CA THR A 40 5.56 30.56 1.85
C THR A 40 5.43 29.46 2.89
N ILE A 41 5.13 28.25 2.44
CA ILE A 41 4.94 27.06 3.29
C ILE A 41 6.05 26.06 2.97
N PRO A 42 6.99 25.80 3.89
CA PRO A 42 7.92 24.68 3.77
C PRO A 42 7.20 23.36 4.06
N TYR A 43 7.50 22.35 3.25
CA TYR A 43 6.91 21.02 3.41
C TYR A 43 7.87 19.90 2.99
N THR A 44 7.70 18.75 3.62
CA THR A 44 8.30 17.49 3.19
C THR A 44 7.31 16.71 2.32
N ALA A 45 7.73 16.31 1.12
CA ALA A 45 7.02 15.36 0.27
C ALA A 45 7.61 13.96 0.48
N THR A 46 6.76 12.99 0.84
CA THR A 46 7.14 11.58 1.04
C THR A 46 6.37 10.71 0.06
N ALA A 47 7.06 10.02 -0.85
CA ALA A 47 6.47 8.97 -1.68
C ALA A 47 6.86 7.62 -1.09
N GLY A 48 5.91 6.68 -0.95
CA GLY A 48 6.23 5.38 -0.37
C GLY A 48 5.15 4.32 -0.55
N THR A 49 5.40 3.16 0.06
CA THR A 49 4.47 2.03 0.10
C THR A 49 4.15 1.62 1.53
N ILE A 50 2.92 1.19 1.76
CA ILE A 50 2.44 0.60 3.02
C ILE A 50 1.93 -0.82 2.72
N VAL A 51 2.35 -1.80 3.51
CA VAL A 51 1.86 -3.18 3.41
C VAL A 51 0.66 -3.33 4.33
N LEU A 52 -0.51 -3.55 3.73
CA LEU A 52 -1.71 -3.92 4.48
C LEU A 52 -1.61 -5.38 4.91
N ARG A 53 -1.98 -5.65 6.16
CA ARG A 53 -1.89 -6.97 6.78
C ARG A 53 -3.26 -7.46 7.21
N GLY A 54 -3.51 -8.74 7.01
CA GLY A 54 -4.72 -9.43 7.44
C GLY A 54 -4.71 -9.75 8.94
N ALA A 55 -5.76 -10.44 9.39
CA ALA A 55 -5.95 -10.78 10.79
C ALA A 55 -4.88 -11.71 11.37
N ARG A 56 -4.18 -12.49 10.54
CA ARG A 56 -3.06 -13.36 10.94
C ARG A 56 -1.71 -12.69 10.65
N HIS A 57 -1.69 -11.37 10.47
CA HIS A 57 -0.53 -10.55 10.10
C HIS A 57 0.11 -10.89 8.74
N GLU A 58 -0.55 -11.71 7.93
CA GLU A 58 -0.13 -12.00 6.57
C GLU A 58 -0.29 -10.75 5.69
N PRO A 59 0.66 -10.45 4.78
CA PRO A 59 0.48 -9.34 3.86
C PRO A 59 -0.65 -9.62 2.86
N THR A 60 -1.55 -8.66 2.68
CA THR A 60 -2.73 -8.79 1.80
C THR A 60 -2.71 -7.81 0.63
N ALA A 61 -2.07 -6.66 0.78
CA ALA A 61 -1.88 -5.68 -0.29
C ALA A 61 -0.67 -4.77 -0.02
N SER A 62 -0.17 -4.12 -1.06
CA SER A 62 0.80 -3.03 -0.96
C SER A 62 0.19 -1.78 -1.60
N VAL A 63 0.05 -0.71 -0.81
CA VAL A 63 -0.56 0.56 -1.25
C VAL A 63 0.53 1.60 -1.41
N PHE A 64 0.64 2.18 -2.60
CA PHE A 64 1.49 3.35 -2.84
C PHE A 64 0.79 4.62 -2.35
N TYR A 65 1.54 5.54 -1.75
CA TYR A 65 1.05 6.84 -1.28
C TYR A 65 2.06 7.95 -1.56
N VAL A 66 1.55 9.19 -1.59
CA VAL A 66 2.35 10.40 -1.44
C VAL A 66 1.77 11.25 -0.32
N ALA A 67 2.62 11.75 0.57
CA ALA A 67 2.24 12.57 1.71
C ALA A 67 3.01 13.90 1.71
N TYR A 68 2.27 15.00 1.83
CA TYR A 68 2.81 16.34 2.01
C TYR A 68 2.62 16.78 3.45
N THR A 69 3.72 17.05 4.13
CA THR A 69 3.70 17.44 5.55
C THR A 69 4.31 18.81 5.70
N LYS A 70 3.51 19.79 6.13
CA LYS A 70 4.00 21.11 6.53
C LYS A 70 5.04 20.98 7.63
N GLU A 71 6.17 21.65 7.46
CA GLU A 71 7.24 21.66 8.45
C GLU A 71 6.93 22.60 9.63
N GLY A 72 7.43 22.25 10.82
CA GLY A 72 7.29 23.07 12.04
C GLY A 72 5.89 23.09 12.68
N ALA A 73 4.92 22.36 12.14
CA ALA A 73 3.57 22.27 12.71
C ALA A 73 3.49 21.20 13.82
N PRO A 74 2.92 21.51 15.01
CA PRO A 74 2.74 20.53 16.09
C PRO A 74 1.89 19.34 15.65
N ALA A 75 2.38 18.12 15.87
CA ALA A 75 1.74 16.89 15.39
C ALA A 75 0.37 16.62 16.03
N ASP A 76 0.16 17.06 17.27
CA ASP A 76 -1.07 16.92 18.03
C ASP A 76 -2.20 17.85 17.56
N ARG A 77 -1.87 18.91 16.80
CA ARG A 77 -2.82 19.94 16.36
C ARG A 77 -2.94 20.05 14.85
N ARG A 78 -2.07 19.38 14.09
CA ARG A 78 -2.07 19.47 12.63
C ARG A 78 -3.18 18.58 12.06
N PRO A 79 -4.15 19.14 11.30
CA PRO A 79 -5.15 18.33 10.63
C PRO A 79 -4.51 17.41 9.58
N VAL A 80 -5.14 16.27 9.36
CA VAL A 80 -4.75 15.30 8.33
C VAL A 80 -5.92 15.12 7.37
N THR A 81 -5.64 15.30 6.08
CA THR A 81 -6.61 15.09 5.00
C THR A 81 -6.12 13.93 4.14
N PHE A 82 -7.02 13.00 3.86
CA PHE A 82 -6.77 11.91 2.90
C PHE A 82 -7.51 12.21 1.61
N CYS A 83 -6.79 12.16 0.48
CA CYS A 83 -7.35 12.37 -0.85
C CYS A 83 -7.22 11.09 -1.66
N TYR A 84 -8.32 10.68 -2.31
CA TYR A 84 -8.37 9.51 -3.17
C TYR A 84 -9.19 9.83 -4.42
N ASN A 85 -8.78 9.26 -5.55
CA ASN A 85 -9.57 9.35 -6.78
C ASN A 85 -10.68 8.30 -6.83
N GLY A 86 -11.72 8.62 -7.61
CA GLY A 86 -12.90 7.77 -7.80
C GLY A 86 -12.84 6.87 -9.04
N GLY A 87 -14.01 6.60 -9.62
CA GLY A 87 -14.17 5.70 -10.77
C GLY A 87 -14.47 4.26 -10.35
N PRO A 88 -13.88 3.29 -11.03
CA PRO A 88 -13.03 2.33 -10.32
C PRO A 88 -11.66 2.22 -11.02
N GLY A 89 -10.58 2.11 -10.22
CA GLY A 89 -9.23 1.91 -10.76
C GLY A 89 -8.48 3.17 -11.22
N SER A 90 -9.04 4.38 -11.03
CA SER A 90 -8.30 5.61 -11.31
C SER A 90 -7.23 5.87 -10.25
N SER A 91 -6.01 6.20 -10.68
CA SER A 91 -4.89 6.49 -9.79
C SER A 91 -5.04 7.85 -9.11
N THR A 92 -4.66 7.94 -7.84
CA THR A 92 -4.56 9.20 -7.07
C THR A 92 -3.50 10.18 -7.62
N ILE A 93 -2.71 9.80 -8.63
CA ILE A 93 -1.71 10.69 -9.26
C ILE A 93 -2.29 12.03 -9.74
N TRP A 94 -3.57 12.07 -10.12
CA TRP A 94 -4.22 13.31 -10.54
C TRP A 94 -4.45 14.33 -9.41
N LEU A 95 -4.32 13.91 -8.15
CA LEU A 95 -4.48 14.75 -6.96
C LEU A 95 -3.13 15.12 -6.31
N HIS A 96 -2.03 14.72 -6.92
CA HIS A 96 -0.67 15.00 -6.46
C HIS A 96 -0.30 16.47 -6.76
N MET A 97 0.57 17.05 -5.91
CA MET A 97 1.20 18.38 -6.07
C MET A 97 2.62 18.29 -6.63
#